data_AF-A0AAD4R9P2-F1
#
_entry.id   AF-A0AAD4R9P2-F1
#
_cell.length_a   1.000
_cell.length_b   1.000
_cell.length_c   1.000
_cell.angle_alpha   90.00
_cell.angle_beta   90.00
_cell.angle_gamma   90.00
#
_symmetry.space_group_name_H-M   'P 1'
#
loop_
_entity.id
_entity.type
_entity.pdbx_description
1 polymer ?
#
loop_
_entity_poly.entity_id
_entity_poly.type
_entity_poly.pdbx_seq_one_letter_code
_entity_poly.pdbx_strand_id
1 'polypeptide(L)'
;MQKSIRFVEGPARVRGRNAALVVETKKTPFHIVETVLDKAKRLVRDINSLRENDISKLSKFFSECQVETKHLGRPHRFIVKGLENASARDKMFEANGSTISVEDYFMQKHNLKLKQPTLPLIKARGKDGKFSYFPMEVCTVSDSQRVETHQQTPRQVQEMIKKCAVAPSLLKVQNDKTFDSLQVKNAFLQKAGVTVVDHPLTISGRSIPPPEIQFGRNAVTRINPNN
;
A
#
# COMPACT_ATOMS: atom_id res chain seq x y z
N MET A 1 -5.83 -4.28 9.67
CA MET A 1 -6.87 -5.09 10.35
C MET A 1 -8.11 -5.18 9.46
N GLN A 2 -8.78 -6.33 9.44
CA GLN A 2 -10.10 -6.52 8.85
C GLN A 2 -11.11 -6.84 9.95
N LYS A 3 -12.31 -6.27 9.81
CA LYS A 3 -13.48 -6.57 10.66
C LYS A 3 -14.66 -6.85 9.75
N SER A 4 -15.49 -7.82 10.09
CA SER A 4 -16.75 -8.05 9.39
C SER A 4 -17.75 -8.74 10.31
N ILE A 5 -19.04 -8.57 10.03
CA ILE A 5 -20.11 -9.31 10.70
C ILE A 5 -20.58 -10.40 9.74
N ARG A 6 -20.71 -11.63 10.25
CA ARG A 6 -21.22 -12.80 9.53
C ARG A 6 -22.38 -13.40 10.32
N PHE A 7 -23.40 -13.91 9.64
CA PHE A 7 -24.44 -14.68 10.31
C PHE A 7 -24.06 -16.16 10.29
N VAL A 8 -24.02 -16.75 11.47
CA VAL A 8 -23.64 -18.15 11.67
C VAL A 8 -24.75 -18.90 12.40
N GLU A 9 -24.77 -20.21 12.23
CA GLU A 9 -25.62 -21.07 13.03
C GLU A 9 -25.16 -21.05 14.49
N GLY A 10 -26.11 -20.87 15.42
CA GLY A 10 -25.81 -20.86 16.84
C GLY A 10 -25.56 -22.24 17.42
N PRO A 11 -25.06 -22.32 18.68
CA PRO A 11 -24.94 -23.57 19.42
C PRO A 11 -26.28 -24.30 19.60
N ALA A 12 -27.40 -23.57 19.59
CA ALA A 12 -28.74 -24.14 19.47
C ALA A 12 -29.04 -24.42 17.98
N ARG A 13 -28.76 -25.66 17.54
CA ARG A 13 -28.84 -26.23 16.18
C ARG A 13 -30.18 -26.08 15.41
N VAL A 14 -31.14 -25.31 15.93
CA VAL A 14 -32.48 -25.23 15.35
C VAL A 14 -32.92 -23.76 15.36
N ARG A 15 -32.77 -23.08 14.21
CA ARG A 15 -33.34 -21.76 13.84
C ARG A 15 -32.68 -20.47 14.34
N GLY A 16 -31.62 -20.50 15.14
CA GLY A 16 -30.94 -19.28 15.59
C GLY A 16 -29.91 -18.74 14.59
N ARG A 17 -30.22 -17.68 13.83
CA ARG A 17 -29.20 -16.89 13.12
C ARG A 17 -28.48 -16.00 14.14
N ASN A 18 -27.22 -16.27 14.40
CA ASN A 18 -26.41 -15.50 15.33
C ASN A 18 -25.42 -14.62 14.57
N ALA A 19 -25.29 -13.36 14.97
CA ALA A 19 -24.29 -12.47 14.41
C ALA A 19 -22.92 -12.75 15.05
N ALA A 20 -21.94 -13.12 14.25
CA ALA A 20 -20.55 -13.32 14.64
C ALA A 20 -19.70 -12.14 14.13
N LEU A 21 -18.97 -11.52 15.05
CA LEU A 21 -17.94 -10.54 14.71
C LEU A 21 -16.64 -11.29 14.35
N VAL A 22 -16.20 -11.15 13.11
CA VAL A 22 -14.93 -11.70 12.63
C VAL A 22 -13.88 -10.60 12.67
N VAL A 23 -12.82 -10.82 13.44
CA VAL A 23 -11.67 -9.91 13.57
C VAL A 23 -10.42 -10.62 13.09
N GLU A 24 -9.71 -9.97 12.18
CA GLU A 24 -8.47 -10.51 11.62
C GLU A 24 -7.38 -9.43 11.58
N THR A 25 -6.22 -9.76 12.11
CA THR A 25 -5.02 -8.93 11.99
C THR A 25 -4.55 -8.95 10.55
N LYS A 26 -4.37 -7.76 9.96
CA LYS A 26 -3.78 -7.61 8.62
C LYS A 26 -2.57 -6.70 8.69
N LYS A 27 -1.51 -7.11 7.98
CA LYS A 27 -0.31 -6.32 7.75
C LYS A 27 -0.35 -5.76 6.34
N THR A 28 -0.04 -4.48 6.17
CA THR A 28 0.09 -3.84 4.85
C THR A 28 1.24 -2.84 4.88
N PRO A 29 2.03 -2.70 3.82
CA PRO A 29 3.07 -1.69 3.75
C PRO A 29 2.47 -0.30 3.54
N PHE A 30 3.13 0.71 4.11
CA PHE A 30 2.84 2.13 3.94
C PHE A 30 4.09 2.86 3.47
N HIS A 31 3.89 3.92 2.68
CA HIS A 31 4.98 4.77 2.22
C HIS A 31 5.58 5.53 3.39
N ILE A 32 6.91 5.55 3.45
CA ILE A 32 7.66 6.44 4.33
C ILE A 32 7.62 7.85 3.73
N VAL A 33 7.53 8.86 4.59
CA VAL A 33 7.62 10.28 4.22
C VAL A 33 9.07 10.61 3.88
N GLU A 34 9.35 10.83 2.60
CA GLU A 34 10.67 11.14 2.06
C GLU A 34 10.53 11.89 0.74
N THR A 35 11.60 12.53 0.26
CA THR A 35 11.56 13.18 -1.05
C THR A 35 11.38 12.14 -2.16
N VAL A 36 10.69 12.52 -3.23
CA VAL A 36 10.52 11.65 -4.41
C VAL A 36 11.89 11.27 -4.98
N LEU A 37 12.83 12.22 -4.97
CA LEU A 37 14.21 11.99 -5.40
C LEU A 37 14.93 10.92 -4.56
N ASP A 38 14.88 11.00 -3.23
CA ASP A 38 15.56 10.03 -2.36
C ASP A 38 14.93 8.65 -2.48
N LYS A 39 13.61 8.61 -2.64
CA LYS A 39 12.90 7.36 -2.92
C LYS A 39 13.33 6.76 -4.26
N ALA A 40 13.42 7.57 -5.31
CA ALA A 40 13.87 7.13 -6.63
C ALA A 40 15.29 6.55 -6.57
N LYS A 41 16.22 7.19 -5.86
CA LYS A 41 17.59 6.69 -5.63
C LYS A 41 17.64 5.30 -4.99
N ARG A 42 16.66 4.92 -4.18
CA ARG A 42 16.59 3.56 -3.58
C ARG A 42 16.03 2.51 -4.53
N LEU A 43 15.32 2.92 -5.58
CA LEU A 43 14.66 2.03 -6.54
C LEU A 43 15.53 1.71 -7.75
N VAL A 44 16.45 2.61 -8.11
CA VAL A 44 17.40 2.43 -9.22
C VAL A 44 18.82 2.28 -8.70
N ARG A 45 19.70 1.68 -9.53
CA ARG A 45 21.12 1.52 -9.19
C ARG A 45 21.89 2.83 -9.26
N ASP A 46 21.62 3.66 -10.27
CA ASP A 46 22.22 4.96 -10.47
C ASP A 46 21.17 5.95 -10.98
N ILE A 47 20.91 7.00 -10.20
CA ILE A 47 19.92 8.04 -10.54
C ILE A 47 20.45 8.99 -11.62
N ASN A 48 21.77 9.12 -11.79
CA ASN A 48 22.36 10.06 -12.75
C ASN A 48 22.44 9.48 -14.16
N SER A 49 22.24 8.16 -14.32
CA SER A 49 22.28 7.44 -15.60
C SER A 49 21.02 6.58 -15.77
N LEU A 50 19.87 7.25 -15.91
CA LEU A 50 18.57 6.58 -16.09
C LEU A 50 18.38 6.15 -17.55
N ARG A 51 18.08 4.87 -17.78
CA ARG A 51 17.63 4.35 -19.08
C ARG A 51 16.12 4.45 -19.19
N GLU A 52 15.57 4.35 -20.39
CA GLU A 52 14.10 4.36 -20.61
C GLU A 52 13.36 3.33 -19.74
N ASN A 53 13.95 2.14 -19.57
CA ASN A 53 13.39 1.11 -18.69
C ASN A 53 13.34 1.54 -17.22
N ASP A 54 14.33 2.30 -16.74
CA ASP A 54 14.35 2.81 -15.37
C ASP A 54 13.31 3.91 -15.19
N ILE A 55 13.17 4.80 -16.18
CA ILE A 55 12.13 5.84 -16.18
C ILE A 55 10.74 5.19 -16.21
N SER A 56 10.52 4.16 -17.03
CA SER A 56 9.26 3.42 -17.08
C SER A 56 8.93 2.72 -15.76
N LYS A 57 9.92 2.11 -15.11
CA LYS A 57 9.77 1.50 -13.77
C LYS A 57 9.42 2.55 -12.72
N LEU A 58 10.14 3.67 -12.69
CA LEU A 58 9.88 4.77 -11.75
C LEU A 58 8.50 5.40 -12.02
N SER A 59 8.13 5.60 -13.29
CA SER A 59 6.83 6.13 -13.70
C SER A 59 5.70 5.24 -13.20
N LYS A 60 5.80 3.92 -13.38
CA LYS A 60 4.84 2.96 -12.82
C LYS A 60 4.81 3.02 -11.30
N PHE A 61 5.98 2.99 -10.65
CA PHE A 61 6.09 3.00 -9.19
C PHE A 61 5.46 4.25 -8.56
N PHE A 62 5.72 5.44 -9.13
CA PHE A 62 5.18 6.69 -8.60
C PHE A 62 3.78 7.00 -9.09
N SER A 63 3.26 6.30 -10.11
CA SER A 63 1.87 6.45 -10.54
C SER A 63 0.94 6.23 -9.35
N GLU A 64 -0.01 7.16 -9.20
CA GLU A 64 -1.02 7.22 -8.14
C GLU A 64 -0.49 7.56 -6.73
N CYS A 65 0.81 7.76 -6.56
CA CYS A 65 1.33 8.33 -5.31
C CYS A 65 0.83 9.78 -5.16
N GLN A 66 0.29 10.11 -3.98
CA GLN A 66 0.06 11.48 -3.57
C GLN A 66 1.37 12.08 -3.06
N VAL A 67 1.76 13.23 -3.60
CA VAL A 67 2.95 13.96 -3.18
C VAL A 67 2.58 15.38 -2.79
N GLU A 68 3.41 15.99 -1.96
CA GLU A 68 3.30 17.38 -1.55
C GLU A 68 4.51 18.20 -2.00
N THR A 69 4.28 19.45 -2.39
CA THR A 69 5.35 20.39 -2.72
C THR A 69 5.94 21.04 -1.47
N LYS A 70 7.26 21.27 -1.48
CA LYS A 70 7.97 21.97 -0.39
C LYS A 70 8.41 23.39 -0.72
N HIS A 71 8.33 23.82 -1.98
CA HIS A 71 8.80 25.13 -2.45
C HIS A 71 7.78 26.26 -2.26
N LEU A 72 6.57 25.94 -1.77
CA LEU A 72 5.50 26.91 -1.52
C LEU A 72 5.37 27.15 -0.01
N GLY A 73 4.93 28.36 0.38
CA GLY A 73 4.64 28.67 1.80
C GLY A 73 3.51 27.82 2.41
N ARG A 74 2.73 27.11 1.58
CA ARG A 74 1.77 26.09 1.99
C ARG A 74 1.97 24.83 1.15
N PRO A 75 2.00 23.63 1.75
CA PRO A 75 2.18 22.39 1.01
C PRO A 75 1.00 22.18 0.06
N HIS A 76 1.29 21.99 -1.23
CA HIS A 76 0.28 21.65 -2.21
C HIS A 76 0.34 20.16 -2.51
N ARG A 77 -0.77 19.44 -2.24
CA ARG A 77 -0.89 18.00 -2.47
C ARG A 77 -1.50 17.69 -3.83
N PHE A 78 -0.89 16.76 -4.56
CA PHE A 78 -1.40 16.28 -5.84
C PHE A 78 -1.05 14.81 -6.06
N ILE A 79 -1.75 14.16 -7.00
CA ILE A 79 -1.52 12.76 -7.38
C ILE A 79 -0.64 12.72 -8.62
N VAL A 80 0.44 11.95 -8.54
CA VAL A 80 1.36 11.68 -9.65
C VAL A 80 0.65 10.81 -10.70
N LYS A 81 0.74 11.22 -11.96
CA LYS A 81 0.24 10.46 -13.12
C LYS A 81 1.33 9.70 -13.87
N GLY A 82 2.58 9.98 -13.56
CA GLY A 82 3.75 9.32 -14.13
C GLY A 82 4.94 10.26 -14.11
N LEU A 83 6.00 9.87 -14.83
CA LEU A 83 7.14 10.72 -15.08
C LEU A 83 7.15 11.20 -16.54
N GLU A 84 7.73 12.38 -16.76
CA GLU A 84 8.03 12.97 -18.05
C GLU A 84 9.51 12.74 -18.37
N ASN A 85 9.81 12.28 -19.58
CA ASN A 85 11.19 11.94 -19.98
C ASN A 85 12.07 13.19 -20.13
N ALA A 86 11.47 14.34 -20.44
CA ALA A 86 12.17 15.61 -20.55
C ALA A 86 12.69 16.08 -19.18
N SER A 87 13.87 16.70 -19.19
CA SER A 87 14.50 17.27 -18.01
C SER A 87 13.90 18.64 -17.65
N ALA A 88 14.29 19.20 -16.50
CA ALA A 88 13.90 20.55 -16.13
C ALA A 88 14.45 21.62 -17.09
N ARG A 89 15.56 21.34 -17.78
CA ARG A 89 16.19 22.20 -18.79
C ARG A 89 15.40 22.24 -20.09
N ASP A 90 14.97 21.07 -20.53
CA ASP A 90 14.39 20.91 -21.87
C ASP A 90 12.88 21.12 -21.86
N LYS A 91 12.22 20.88 -20.72
CA LYS A 91 10.77 21.00 -20.63
C LYS A 91 10.36 22.46 -20.55
N MET A 92 9.85 22.96 -21.66
CA MET A 92 9.27 24.29 -21.79
C MET A 92 7.76 24.29 -21.51
N PHE A 93 7.26 25.38 -20.93
CA PHE A 93 5.83 25.64 -20.75
C PHE A 93 5.54 27.13 -20.76
N GLU A 94 4.28 27.50 -21.01
CA GLU A 94 3.85 28.90 -20.95
C GLU A 94 3.60 29.33 -19.49
N ALA A 95 4.28 30.37 -19.06
CA ALA A 95 4.05 31.04 -17.79
C ALA A 95 4.05 32.55 -17.99
N ASN A 96 3.03 33.25 -17.49
CA ASN A 96 2.90 34.71 -17.58
C ASN A 96 3.05 35.28 -19.01
N GLY A 97 2.57 34.57 -20.03
CA GLY A 97 2.65 35.01 -21.42
C GLY A 97 4.01 34.81 -22.09
N SER A 98 4.94 34.08 -21.46
CA SER A 98 6.23 33.71 -22.04
C SER A 98 6.50 32.22 -21.89
N THR A 99 7.19 31.65 -22.87
CA THR A 99 7.66 30.26 -22.81
C THR A 99 8.95 30.20 -21.99
N ILE A 100 8.94 29.44 -20.90
CA ILE A 100 10.05 29.31 -19.96
C ILE A 100 10.32 27.84 -19.63
N SER A 101 11.57 27.49 -19.34
CA SER A 101 11.93 26.14 -18.87
C SER A 101 11.46 25.92 -17.44
N VAL A 102 11.29 24.65 -17.04
CA VAL A 102 10.99 24.33 -15.63
C VAL A 102 12.14 24.78 -14.72
N GLU A 103 13.41 24.62 -15.12
CA GLU A 103 14.57 25.08 -14.35
C GLU A 103 14.53 26.60 -14.12
N ASP A 104 14.36 27.38 -15.19
CA ASP A 104 14.35 28.85 -15.11
C ASP A 104 13.15 29.37 -14.33
N TYR A 105 11.98 28.75 -14.47
CA TYR A 105 10.79 29.13 -13.69
C TYR A 105 11.00 28.95 -12.18
N PHE A 106 11.59 27.83 -11.76
CA PHE A 106 11.89 27.59 -10.34
C PHE A 106 12.96 28.55 -9.81
N MET A 107 13.95 28.91 -10.64
CA MET A 107 14.93 29.93 -10.29
C MET A 107 14.28 31.32 -10.15
N GLN A 108 13.54 31.79 -11.15
CA GLN A 108 13.01 33.16 -11.18
C GLN A 108 11.87 33.37 -10.17
N LYS A 109 10.94 32.41 -10.06
CA LYS A 109 9.74 32.58 -9.24
C LYS A 109 9.95 32.16 -7.78
N HIS A 110 10.77 31.15 -7.54
CA HIS A 110 10.97 30.56 -6.21
C HIS A 110 12.38 30.78 -5.66
N ASN A 111 13.27 31.45 -6.40
CA ASN A 111 14.68 31.61 -6.04
C ASN A 111 15.36 30.28 -5.66
N LEU A 112 14.99 29.20 -6.38
CA LEU A 112 15.37 27.84 -6.05
C LEU A 112 16.23 27.26 -7.19
N LYS A 113 17.54 27.14 -6.93
CA LYS A 113 18.48 26.48 -7.83
C LYS A 113 18.34 24.97 -7.74
N LEU A 114 17.93 24.34 -8.84
CA LEU A 114 17.79 22.88 -8.89
C LEU A 114 19.17 22.20 -8.78
N LYS A 115 19.27 21.15 -7.96
CA LYS A 115 20.53 20.39 -7.82
C LYS A 115 20.67 19.34 -8.91
N GLN A 116 19.56 18.76 -9.35
CA GLN A 116 19.55 17.73 -10.39
C GLN A 116 18.57 18.07 -11.52
N PRO A 117 18.84 19.13 -12.31
CA PRO A 117 17.93 19.60 -13.35
C PRO A 117 17.82 18.64 -14.54
N THR A 118 18.75 17.70 -14.70
CA THR A 118 18.78 16.72 -15.79
C THR A 118 17.85 15.51 -15.58
N LEU A 119 17.26 15.38 -14.39
CA LEU A 119 16.40 14.24 -14.06
C LEU A 119 14.99 14.38 -14.65
N PRO A 120 14.29 13.25 -14.88
CA PRO A 120 12.89 13.23 -15.26
C PRO A 120 11.99 14.02 -14.31
N LEU A 121 10.94 14.61 -14.85
CA LEU A 121 9.99 15.40 -14.08
C LEU A 121 8.78 14.57 -13.65
N ILE A 122 8.22 14.88 -12.49
CA ILE A 122 6.93 14.35 -12.05
C ILE A 122 5.83 15.01 -12.88
N LYS A 123 4.97 14.18 -13.47
CA LYS A 123 3.80 14.63 -14.23
C LYS A 123 2.56 14.53 -13.36
N ALA A 124 1.86 15.64 -13.19
CA ALA A 124 0.59 15.72 -12.48
C ALA A 124 -0.49 16.32 -13.37
N ARG A 125 -1.76 15.95 -13.16
CA ARG A 125 -2.88 16.55 -13.89
C ARG A 125 -3.45 17.71 -13.08
N GLY A 126 -3.45 18.90 -13.66
CA GLY A 126 -4.08 20.09 -13.11
C GLY A 126 -5.61 20.04 -13.17
N LYS A 127 -6.26 20.97 -12.48
CA LYS A 127 -7.74 21.10 -12.45
C LYS A 127 -8.32 21.49 -13.81
N ASP A 128 -7.56 22.24 -14.59
CA ASP A 128 -7.83 22.65 -15.97
C ASP A 128 -7.63 21.50 -16.97
N GLY A 129 -7.29 20.30 -16.50
CA GLY A 129 -7.05 19.12 -17.32
C GLY A 129 -5.68 19.09 -17.98
N LYS A 130 -4.90 20.18 -17.94
CA LYS A 130 -3.53 20.26 -18.46
C LYS A 130 -2.56 19.53 -17.52
N PHE A 131 -1.38 19.19 -18.03
CA PHE A 131 -0.33 18.58 -17.22
C PHE A 131 0.59 19.65 -16.63
N SER A 132 0.90 19.49 -15.35
CA SER A 132 1.92 20.24 -14.63
C SER A 132 3.12 19.35 -14.36
N TYR A 133 4.31 19.96 -14.37
CA TYR A 133 5.58 19.25 -14.27
C TYR A 133 6.37 19.76 -13.08
N PHE A 134 6.90 18.83 -12.26
CA PHE A 134 7.60 19.17 -11.03
C PHE A 134 8.92 18.40 -10.93
N PRO A 135 10.05 19.06 -10.60
CA PRO A 135 11.30 18.36 -10.28
C PRO A 135 11.12 17.39 -9.11
N MET A 136 11.74 16.21 -9.16
CA MET A 136 11.63 15.21 -8.09
C MET A 136 12.14 15.69 -6.73
N GLU A 137 13.07 16.66 -6.72
CA GLU A 137 13.64 17.23 -5.50
C GLU A 137 12.70 18.17 -4.73
N VAL A 138 11.69 18.74 -5.39
CA VAL A 138 10.73 19.67 -4.75
C VAL A 138 9.46 19.00 -4.23
N CYS A 139 9.35 17.68 -4.43
CA CYS A 139 8.18 16.87 -4.06
C CYS A 139 8.53 15.84 -2.98
N THR A 140 7.63 15.68 -2.01
CA THR A 140 7.74 14.70 -0.92
C THR A 140 6.54 13.76 -0.97
N VAL A 141 6.77 12.46 -0.75
CA VAL A 141 5.68 11.49 -0.66
C VAL A 141 4.88 11.77 0.61
N SER A 142 3.56 11.95 0.46
CA SER A 142 2.67 12.25 1.58
C SER A 142 2.64 11.09 2.57
N ASP A 143 2.33 11.38 3.82
CA ASP A 143 2.25 10.40 4.89
C ASP A 143 1.04 9.48 4.74
N SER A 144 1.03 8.39 5.52
CA SER A 144 -0.15 7.53 5.72
C SER A 144 -0.72 6.90 4.44
N GLN A 145 0.05 6.84 3.36
CA GLN A 145 -0.35 6.23 2.09
C GLN A 145 -0.01 4.74 2.07
N ARG A 146 -1.01 3.91 1.76
CA ARG A 146 -0.80 2.48 1.54
C ARG A 146 0.01 2.28 0.27
N VAL A 147 0.96 1.33 0.31
CA VAL A 147 1.73 0.92 -0.87
C VAL A 147 0.93 -0.11 -1.64
N GLU A 148 0.70 0.16 -2.93
CA GLU A 148 0.02 -0.76 -3.85
C GLU A 148 0.96 -1.85 -4.38
N THR A 149 0.39 -2.88 -4.99
CA THR A 149 1.17 -4.04 -5.50
C THR A 149 2.20 -3.63 -6.55
N HIS A 150 1.87 -2.69 -7.46
CA HIS A 150 2.79 -2.21 -8.49
C HIS A 150 3.89 -1.28 -7.95
N GLN A 151 3.78 -0.87 -6.68
CA GLN A 151 4.71 0.02 -5.99
C GLN A 151 5.64 -0.78 -5.05
N GLN A 152 5.79 -2.08 -5.29
CA GLN A 152 6.67 -2.96 -4.52
C GLN A 152 7.66 -3.65 -5.44
N THR A 153 8.90 -3.73 -4.97
CA THR A 153 9.93 -4.56 -5.60
C THR A 153 9.71 -6.02 -5.24
N PRO A 154 10.19 -6.99 -6.05
CA PRO A 154 10.08 -8.41 -5.73
C PRO A 154 10.68 -8.77 -4.36
N ARG A 155 11.79 -8.10 -3.99
CA ARG A 155 12.41 -8.26 -2.67
C ARG A 155 11.48 -7.79 -1.54
N GLN A 156 10.85 -6.62 -1.68
CA GLN A 156 9.90 -6.12 -0.70
C GLN A 156 8.69 -7.05 -0.57
N VAL A 157 8.17 -7.58 -1.67
CA VAL A 157 7.08 -8.58 -1.65
C VAL A 157 7.52 -9.83 -0.90
N GLN A 158 8.71 -10.37 -1.17
CA GLN A 158 9.23 -11.54 -0.48
C GLN A 158 9.41 -11.29 1.04
N GLU A 159 9.96 -10.14 1.42
CA GLU A 159 10.09 -9.75 2.83
C GLU A 159 8.73 -9.57 3.50
N MET A 160 7.74 -9.01 2.79
CA MET A 160 6.37 -8.89 3.28
C MET A 160 5.73 -10.26 3.50
N ILE A 161 5.88 -11.21 2.56
CA ILE A 161 5.40 -12.58 2.72
C ILE A 161 5.99 -13.22 3.97
N LYS A 162 7.31 -13.11 4.16
CA LYS A 162 7.99 -13.64 5.35
C LYS A 162 7.47 -13.00 6.64
N LYS A 163 7.24 -11.68 6.65
CA LYS A 163 6.66 -10.96 7.81
C LYS A 163 5.20 -11.33 8.07
N CYS A 164 4.45 -11.71 7.05
CA CYS A 164 3.05 -12.13 7.15
C CYS A 164 2.88 -13.60 7.54
N ALA A 165 3.85 -14.46 7.22
CA ALA A 165 3.85 -15.85 7.61
C ALA A 165 4.03 -15.98 9.14
N VAL A 166 2.93 -16.24 9.85
CA VAL A 166 2.89 -16.34 11.31
C VAL A 166 2.24 -17.67 11.69
N ALA A 167 2.81 -18.37 12.67
CA ALA A 167 2.24 -19.61 13.18
C ALA A 167 0.83 -19.37 13.78
N PRO A 168 -0.12 -20.33 13.67
CA PRO A 168 -1.49 -20.14 14.14
C PRO A 168 -1.60 -19.72 15.62
N SER A 169 -0.73 -20.24 16.49
CA SER A 169 -0.68 -19.87 17.92
C SER A 169 -0.36 -18.39 18.13
N LEU A 170 0.64 -17.86 17.41
CA LEU A 170 1.00 -16.45 17.45
C LEU A 170 -0.05 -15.57 16.79
N LEU A 171 -0.66 -16.04 15.70
CA LEU A 171 -1.73 -15.32 15.01
C LEU A 171 -2.96 -15.15 15.90
N LYS A 172 -3.31 -16.17 16.69
CA LYS A 172 -4.37 -16.07 17.71
C LYS A 172 -4.09 -14.93 18.69
N VAL A 173 -2.89 -14.90 19.29
CA VAL A 173 -2.48 -13.83 20.21
C VAL A 173 -2.53 -12.45 19.55
N GLN A 174 -2.15 -12.32 18.28
CA GLN A 174 -2.25 -11.06 17.53
C GLN A 174 -3.69 -10.63 17.30
N ASN A 175 -4.58 -11.57 16.98
CA ASN A 175 -6.00 -11.31 16.81
C ASN A 175 -6.67 -10.91 18.12
N ASP A 176 -6.33 -11.56 19.23
CA ASP A 176 -6.84 -11.22 20.57
C ASP A 176 -6.44 -9.78 20.94
N LYS A 177 -5.17 -9.40 20.77
CA LYS A 177 -4.71 -8.01 20.96
C LYS A 177 -5.42 -7.01 20.05
N THR A 178 -5.66 -7.42 18.80
CA THR A 178 -6.39 -6.58 17.84
C THR A 178 -7.84 -6.40 18.28
N PHE A 179 -8.49 -7.45 18.78
CA PHE A 179 -9.83 -7.41 19.34
C PHE A 179 -9.91 -6.47 20.55
N ASP A 180 -8.95 -6.55 21.47
CA ASP A 180 -8.89 -5.66 22.63
C ASP A 180 -8.79 -4.18 22.23
N SER A 181 -7.97 -3.89 21.21
CA SER A 181 -7.82 -2.52 20.68
C SER A 181 -9.10 -1.94 20.06
N LEU A 182 -10.11 -2.78 19.76
CA LEU A 182 -11.37 -2.32 19.19
C LEU A 182 -12.26 -1.60 20.20
N GLN A 183 -12.02 -1.82 21.49
CA GLN A 183 -12.83 -1.25 22.56
C GLN A 183 -14.33 -1.49 22.30
N VAL A 184 -14.69 -2.75 22.02
CA VAL A 184 -16.08 -3.15 21.70
C VAL A 184 -17.06 -2.93 22.87
N LYS A 185 -16.55 -2.63 24.05
CA LYS A 185 -17.33 -2.17 25.20
C LYS A 185 -17.34 -0.64 25.21
N ASN A 186 -18.15 -0.02 24.35
CA ASN A 186 -18.27 1.45 24.24
C ASN A 186 -19.72 1.95 24.23
N ALA A 187 -19.90 3.24 24.50
CA ALA A 187 -21.22 3.87 24.63
C ALA A 187 -22.08 3.79 23.36
N PHE A 188 -21.46 3.75 22.17
CA PHE A 188 -22.19 3.66 20.91
C PHE A 188 -22.84 2.28 20.74
N LEU A 189 -22.10 1.21 21.04
CA LEU A 189 -22.61 -0.15 20.97
C LEU A 189 -23.66 -0.42 22.06
N GLN A 190 -23.47 0.12 23.26
CA GLN A 190 -24.47 0.06 24.33
C GLN A 190 -25.78 0.75 23.93
N LYS A 191 -25.72 1.96 23.36
CA LYS A 191 -26.91 2.66 22.85
C LYS A 191 -27.58 1.91 21.69
N ALA A 192 -26.82 1.19 20.89
CA ALA A 192 -27.34 0.33 19.82
C ALA A 192 -27.92 -1.01 20.33
N GLY A 193 -27.85 -1.29 21.65
CA GLY A 193 -28.28 -2.56 22.23
C GLY A 193 -27.40 -3.75 21.82
N VAL A 194 -26.18 -3.51 21.33
CA VAL A 194 -25.27 -4.55 20.86
C VAL A 194 -24.26 -4.87 21.96
N THR A 195 -24.22 -6.14 22.37
CA THR A 195 -23.18 -6.67 23.27
C THR A 195 -22.31 -7.66 22.53
N VAL A 196 -20.99 -7.44 22.58
CA VAL A 196 -20.00 -8.34 21.95
C VAL A 196 -19.40 -9.23 23.02
N VAL A 197 -19.41 -10.53 22.78
CA VAL A 197 -18.76 -11.53 23.64
C VAL A 197 -17.25 -11.36 23.58
N ASP A 198 -16.57 -11.49 24.73
CA ASP A 198 -15.14 -11.17 24.90
C ASP A 198 -14.19 -12.34 24.66
N HIS A 199 -14.72 -13.51 24.29
CA HIS A 199 -13.95 -14.70 23.98
C HIS A 199 -14.33 -15.23 22.59
N PRO A 200 -13.38 -15.83 21.84
CA PRO A 200 -13.66 -16.43 20.55
C PRO A 200 -14.72 -17.53 20.64
N LEU A 201 -15.55 -17.62 19.59
CA LEU A 201 -16.53 -18.71 19.46
C LEU A 201 -15.82 -20.07 19.41
N THR A 202 -16.23 -21.00 20.28
CA THR A 202 -15.72 -22.38 20.28
C THR A 202 -16.63 -23.27 19.42
N ILE A 203 -16.02 -24.04 18.52
CA ILE A 203 -16.73 -24.93 17.62
C ILE A 203 -16.16 -26.35 17.70
N SER A 204 -17.03 -27.36 17.56
CA SER A 204 -16.60 -28.76 17.43
C SER A 204 -16.23 -29.06 15.98
N GLY A 205 -14.95 -29.34 15.74
CA GLY A 205 -14.45 -29.81 14.44
C GLY A 205 -14.50 -31.35 14.32
N ARG A 206 -14.37 -31.87 13.11
CA ARG A 206 -14.15 -33.30 12.83
C ARG A 206 -12.90 -33.47 11.97
N SER A 207 -12.05 -34.44 12.31
CA SER A 207 -10.93 -34.85 11.46
C SER A 207 -11.39 -35.94 10.50
N ILE A 208 -11.28 -35.68 9.20
CA ILE A 208 -11.67 -36.64 8.15
C ILE A 208 -10.44 -37.51 7.86
N PRO A 209 -10.58 -38.85 7.77
CA PRO A 209 -9.46 -39.71 7.41
C PRO A 209 -8.92 -39.37 6.01
N PRO A 210 -7.59 -39.43 5.79
CA PRO A 210 -7.01 -39.17 4.48
C PRO A 210 -7.49 -40.20 3.45
N PRO A 211 -7.71 -39.80 2.18
CA PRO A 211 -8.09 -40.74 1.14
C PRO A 211 -6.93 -41.67 0.78
N GLU A 212 -7.26 -42.79 0.14
CA GLU A 212 -6.26 -43.67 -0.47
C GLU A 212 -5.78 -43.07 -1.79
N ILE A 213 -4.48 -43.11 -2.05
CA ILE A 213 -3.90 -42.71 -3.33
C ILE A 213 -3.66 -43.97 -4.16
N GLN A 214 -4.34 -44.07 -5.30
CA GLN A 214 -4.09 -45.09 -6.31
C GLN A 214 -3.09 -44.56 -7.35
N PHE A 215 -1.98 -45.26 -7.48
CA PHE A 215 -0.95 -45.04 -8.50
C PHE A 215 -1.14 -45.99 -9.68
N GLY A 216 -0.32 -45.83 -10.73
CA GLY A 216 -0.29 -46.76 -11.86
C GLY A 216 -0.09 -48.21 -11.42
N ARG A 217 -0.62 -49.17 -12.20
CA ARG A 217 -0.60 -50.62 -11.91
C ARG A 217 -1.35 -51.01 -10.62
N ASN A 218 -2.39 -50.28 -10.23
CA ASN A 218 -3.22 -50.56 -9.05
C ASN A 218 -2.46 -50.56 -7.71
N ALA A 219 -1.31 -49.90 -7.63
CA ALA A 219 -0.62 -49.71 -6.37
C ALA A 219 -1.38 -48.67 -5.52
N VAL A 220 -1.80 -49.05 -4.32
CA VAL A 220 -2.55 -48.17 -3.40
C VAL A 220 -1.68 -47.84 -2.19
N THR A 221 -1.66 -46.57 -1.79
CA THR A 221 -0.98 -46.11 -0.57
C THR A 221 -1.92 -45.30 0.30
N ARG A 222 -1.88 -45.57 1.61
CA ARG A 222 -2.52 -44.75 2.65
C ARG A 222 -1.51 -43.75 3.17
N ILE A 223 -1.81 -42.46 3.10
CA ILE A 223 -0.97 -41.43 3.72
C ILE A 223 -1.24 -41.45 5.22
N ASN A 224 -0.19 -41.62 6.03
CA ASN A 224 -0.26 -41.35 7.46
C ASN A 224 -0.06 -39.84 7.69
N PRO A 225 -1.03 -39.09 8.24
CA PRO A 225 -0.92 -37.64 8.42
C PRO A 225 0.12 -37.21 9.47
N ASN A 226 0.67 -38.15 10.24
CA ASN A 226 1.55 -37.88 11.38
C ASN A 226 3.05 -38.22 11.13
N ASN A 227 3.43 -38.54 9.90
CA ASN A 227 4.83 -38.78 9.50
C ASN A 227 5.42 -37.61 8.72
#